data_AF-A0A834VX40-F1
#
_entry.id   AF-A0A834VX40-F1
#
_cell.length_a   1.000
_cell.length_b   1.000
_cell.length_c   1.000
_cell.angle_alpha   90.00
_cell.angle_beta   90.00
_cell.angle_gamma   90.00
#
_symmetry.space_group_name_H-M   'P 1'
#
loop_
_entity.id
_entity.type
_entity.pdbx_description
1 polymer ?
#
loop_
_entity_poly.entity_id
_entity_poly.type
_entity_poly.pdbx_seq_one_letter_code
_entity_poly.pdbx_strand_id
1 'polypeptide(L)'
;MLGQILTVAALMALTQAKAIVTNNCPFTIYIWSVPDVPHGSRAKNLPIKSGGRYQEPWRLGSVKNPGVSIKISSRTNGIYDGADEIDFAYSIDPKDDSKIWVDLSKVRGEPPKPQMRLSWFFVDPLARP
;
A
#
# COMPACT_ATOMS: atom_id res chain seq x y z
N MET A 1 -18.10 18.55 48.47
CA MET A 1 -16.75 18.85 47.98
C MET A 1 -16.54 18.07 46.68
N LEU A 2 -16.50 18.80 45.57
CA LEU A 2 -16.15 18.29 44.23
C LEU A 2 -14.78 17.61 44.27
N GLY A 3 -14.67 16.43 43.66
CA GLY A 3 -13.39 15.79 43.37
C GLY A 3 -13.44 15.18 41.97
N GLN A 4 -13.33 16.02 40.95
CA GLN A 4 -13.11 15.59 39.56
C GLN A 4 -11.78 14.83 39.50
N ILE A 5 -11.81 13.57 39.05
CA ILE A 5 -10.60 12.86 38.63
C ILE A 5 -10.55 12.91 37.10
N LEU A 6 -9.49 13.56 36.62
CA LEU A 6 -9.10 13.76 35.22
C LEU A 6 -9.10 12.43 34.44
N THR A 7 -9.92 12.32 33.40
CA THR A 7 -9.82 11.26 32.39
C THR A 7 -8.73 11.64 31.40
N VAL A 8 -7.54 11.03 31.50
CA VAL A 8 -6.52 11.12 30.44
C VAL A 8 -6.90 10.12 29.35
N ALA A 9 -7.57 10.59 28.30
CA ALA A 9 -7.74 9.82 27.08
C ALA A 9 -6.41 9.82 26.33
N ALA A 10 -5.62 8.76 26.49
CA ALA A 10 -4.43 8.54 25.67
C ALA A 10 -4.86 8.31 24.22
N LEU A 11 -4.58 9.28 23.35
CA LEU A 11 -4.72 9.12 21.90
C LEU A 11 -3.58 8.21 21.42
N MET A 12 -3.75 6.90 21.57
CA MET A 12 -2.86 5.92 20.97
C MET A 12 -3.06 5.98 19.46
N ALA A 13 -2.23 6.77 18.76
CA ALA A 13 -2.15 6.68 17.31
C ALA A 13 -1.63 5.28 16.97
N LEU A 14 -2.54 4.36 16.59
CA LEU A 14 -2.14 3.07 16.03
C LEU A 14 -1.40 3.34 14.73
N THR A 15 -0.08 3.38 14.81
CA THR A 15 0.78 3.43 13.64
C THR A 15 0.75 2.07 12.96
N GLN A 16 -0.22 1.88 12.07
CA GLN A 16 -0.30 0.67 11.25
C GLN A 16 0.84 0.67 10.23
N ALA A 17 1.48 -0.49 10.06
CA ALA A 17 2.48 -0.72 9.04
C ALA A 17 1.87 -0.55 7.63
N LYS A 18 2.68 -0.05 6.67
CA LYS A 18 2.17 0.42 5.36
C LYS A 18 2.98 -0.09 4.18
N ALA A 19 2.28 -0.32 3.08
CA ALA A 19 2.83 -0.41 1.73
C ALA A 19 2.95 1.00 1.13
N ILE A 20 4.11 1.33 0.55
CA ILE A 20 4.37 2.66 -0.03
C ILE A 20 4.96 2.52 -1.43
N VAL A 21 4.35 3.23 -2.38
CA VAL A 21 4.85 3.40 -3.76
C VAL A 21 5.25 4.85 -3.96
N THR A 22 6.52 5.11 -4.25
CA THR A 22 7.01 6.45 -4.59
C THR A 22 7.36 6.52 -6.08
N ASN A 23 6.77 7.49 -6.77
CA ASN A 23 7.04 7.73 -8.17
C ASN A 23 8.24 8.69 -8.33
N ASN A 24 9.44 8.17 -8.61
CA ASN A 24 10.55 9.03 -9.06
C ASN A 24 10.73 9.01 -10.59
N CYS A 25 9.79 8.47 -11.36
CA CYS A 25 9.81 8.60 -12.82
C CYS A 25 9.52 10.06 -13.23
N PRO A 26 9.99 10.52 -14.40
CA PRO A 26 9.72 11.87 -14.89
C PRO A 26 8.28 12.05 -15.43
N PHE A 27 7.43 11.04 -15.33
CA PHE A 27 6.05 11.02 -15.83
C PHE A 27 5.07 10.50 -14.77
N THR A 28 3.78 10.72 -15.00
CA THR A 28 2.70 10.23 -14.11
C THR A 28 2.53 8.72 -14.26
N ILE A 29 2.41 8.02 -13.14
CA ILE A 29 2.07 6.59 -13.09
C ILE A 29 0.64 6.44 -12.55
N TYR A 30 0.03 5.30 -12.77
CA TYR A 30 -1.34 5.01 -12.37
C TYR A 30 -1.36 3.77 -11.49
N ILE A 31 -2.11 3.83 -10.39
CA ILE A 31 -2.13 2.80 -9.36
C ILE A 31 -3.51 2.21 -9.17
N TRP A 32 -3.56 0.90 -8.99
CA TRP A 32 -4.71 0.16 -8.51
C TRP A 32 -4.33 -0.69 -7.31
N SER A 33 -5.16 -0.70 -6.27
CA SER A 33 -5.02 -1.65 -5.15
C SER A 33 -6.10 -2.72 -5.28
N VAL A 34 -5.69 -3.97 -5.47
CA VAL A 34 -6.56 -5.11 -5.80
C VAL A 34 -6.35 -6.23 -4.78
N PRO A 35 -7.40 -6.88 -4.24
CA PRO A 35 -8.81 -6.65 -4.54
C PRO A 35 -9.35 -5.39 -3.86
N ASP A 36 -10.42 -4.83 -4.42
CA ASP A 36 -11.22 -3.80 -3.77
C ASP A 36 -11.99 -4.41 -2.59
N VAL A 37 -11.93 -3.77 -1.42
CA VAL A 37 -12.55 -4.28 -0.19
C VAL A 37 -13.33 -3.18 0.54
N PRO A 38 -14.42 -3.52 1.27
CA PRO A 38 -15.31 -2.56 1.95
C PRO A 38 -14.68 -1.57 2.94
N HIS A 39 -13.45 -1.80 3.43
CA HIS A 39 -12.83 -0.96 4.48
C HIS A 39 -11.29 -0.76 4.34
N GLY A 40 -10.73 -0.69 3.13
CA GLY A 40 -9.28 -0.48 2.89
C GLY A 40 -8.98 0.66 1.90
N SER A 41 -7.70 0.99 1.65
CA SER A 41 -7.34 1.96 0.61
C SER A 41 -7.64 1.39 -0.78
N ARG A 42 -8.22 2.22 -1.65
CA ARG A 42 -8.90 1.81 -2.90
C ARG A 42 -8.40 2.59 -4.10
N ALA A 43 -7.09 2.62 -4.31
CA ALA A 43 -6.58 3.20 -5.55
C ALA A 43 -7.25 2.49 -6.72
N LYS A 44 -7.95 3.26 -7.56
CA LYS A 44 -8.56 2.81 -8.80
C LYS A 44 -8.15 3.81 -9.86
N ASN A 45 -7.16 3.45 -10.66
CA ASN A 45 -6.61 4.34 -11.67
C ASN A 45 -6.17 5.68 -11.03
N LEU A 46 -5.45 5.60 -9.91
CA LEU A 46 -5.01 6.79 -9.18
C LEU A 46 -3.75 7.35 -9.83
N PRO A 47 -3.76 8.58 -10.39
CA PRO A 47 -2.55 9.20 -10.94
C PRO A 47 -1.60 9.65 -9.83
N ILE A 48 -0.34 9.24 -9.92
CA ILE A 48 0.76 9.71 -9.07
C ILE A 48 1.75 10.45 -9.94
N LYS A 49 1.81 11.78 -9.80
CA LYS A 49 2.78 12.63 -10.50
C LYS A 49 4.22 12.32 -10.06
N SER A 50 5.20 12.76 -10.85
CA SER A 50 6.62 12.69 -10.48
C SER A 50 6.86 13.30 -9.09
N GLY A 51 7.66 12.62 -8.26
CA GLY A 51 7.91 12.96 -6.85
C GLY A 51 6.75 12.62 -5.89
N GLY A 52 5.60 12.18 -6.41
CA GLY A 52 4.44 11.80 -5.61
C GLY A 52 4.57 10.42 -4.97
N ARG A 53 3.71 10.14 -3.99
CA ARG A 53 3.62 8.82 -3.35
C ARG A 53 2.18 8.36 -3.14
N TYR A 54 1.98 7.05 -3.23
CA TYR A 54 0.81 6.35 -2.73
C TYR A 54 1.20 5.52 -1.51
N GLN A 55 0.30 5.43 -0.54
CA GLN A 55 0.48 4.55 0.61
C GLN A 55 -0.86 3.96 1.05
N GLU A 56 -0.82 2.72 1.52
CA GLU A 56 -1.94 2.08 2.18
C GLU A 56 -1.48 1.27 3.39
N PRO A 57 -2.28 1.17 4.46
CA PRO A 57 -1.98 0.21 5.53
C PRO A 57 -1.99 -1.20 4.96
N TRP A 58 -1.12 -2.07 5.48
CA TRP A 58 -1.24 -3.49 5.18
C TRP A 58 -2.62 -3.97 5.61
N ARG A 59 -3.23 -4.79 4.75
CA ARG A 59 -4.60 -5.28 4.92
C ARG A 59 -4.71 -6.67 4.33
N LEU A 60 -5.68 -7.43 4.83
CA LEU A 60 -6.12 -8.63 4.14
C LEU A 60 -6.79 -8.26 2.82
N GLY A 61 -6.64 -9.13 1.83
CA GLY A 61 -7.38 -9.07 0.58
C GLY A 61 -8.85 -9.49 0.76
N SER A 62 -9.33 -10.28 -0.18
CA SER A 62 -10.67 -10.87 -0.17
C SER A 62 -10.61 -12.35 0.18
N VAL A 63 -11.76 -12.97 0.48
CA VAL A 63 -11.84 -14.42 0.70
C VAL A 63 -11.30 -15.22 -0.51
N LYS A 64 -11.56 -14.74 -1.74
CA LYS A 64 -11.12 -15.40 -2.97
C LYS A 64 -9.63 -15.16 -3.26
N ASN A 65 -9.17 -13.94 -3.01
CA ASN A 65 -7.79 -13.49 -3.23
C ASN A 65 -7.28 -12.89 -1.91
N PRO A 66 -6.66 -13.69 -1.02
CA PRO A 66 -6.31 -13.26 0.34
C PRO A 66 -5.15 -12.25 0.39
N GLY A 67 -4.28 -12.26 -0.63
CA GLY A 67 -3.27 -11.23 -0.83
C GLY A 67 -3.82 -9.95 -1.46
N VAL A 68 -2.99 -8.92 -1.46
CA VAL A 68 -3.21 -7.64 -2.13
C VAL A 68 -2.13 -7.43 -3.17
N SER A 69 -2.49 -6.87 -4.32
CA SER A 69 -1.57 -6.42 -5.36
C SER A 69 -1.81 -4.94 -5.63
N ILE A 70 -0.77 -4.14 -5.41
CA ILE A 70 -0.69 -2.76 -5.86
C ILE A 70 -0.13 -2.78 -7.28
N LYS A 71 -1.04 -2.68 -8.25
CA LYS A 71 -0.74 -2.68 -9.68
C LYS A 71 -0.35 -1.29 -10.12
N ILE A 72 0.70 -1.18 -10.91
CA ILE A 72 1.30 0.08 -11.36
C ILE A 72 1.45 0.05 -12.88
N SER A 73 1.00 1.10 -13.56
CA SER A 73 1.17 1.28 -15.00
C SER A 73 1.61 2.70 -15.34
N SER A 74 2.33 2.87 -16.44
CA SER A 74 2.61 4.18 -17.04
C SER A 74 1.40 4.78 -17.77
N ARG A 75 0.34 3.98 -18.01
CA ARG A 75 -0.86 4.40 -18.76
C ARG A 75 -2.10 4.48 -17.87
N THR A 76 -2.93 5.50 -18.14
CA THR A 76 -4.15 5.78 -17.39
C THR A 76 -5.02 4.54 -17.20
N ASN A 77 -5.36 3.80 -18.24
CA ASN A 77 -6.20 2.60 -18.10
C ASN A 77 -5.39 1.29 -18.24
N GLY A 78 -4.10 1.34 -17.93
CA GLY A 78 -3.14 0.32 -18.35
C GLY A 78 -3.41 -1.10 -17.85
N ILE A 79 -4.02 -1.25 -16.66
CA ILE A 79 -4.33 -2.59 -16.15
C ILE A 79 -5.42 -3.31 -16.95
N TYR A 80 -6.31 -2.54 -17.60
CA TYR A 80 -7.44 -3.06 -18.38
C TYR A 80 -7.14 -3.08 -19.88
N ASP A 81 -6.30 -2.17 -20.35
CA ASP A 81 -5.90 -2.07 -21.77
C ASP A 81 -4.72 -3.00 -22.12
N GLY A 82 -4.25 -3.82 -21.19
CA GLY A 82 -3.11 -4.71 -21.42
C GLY A 82 -1.78 -3.98 -21.62
N ALA A 83 -1.64 -2.76 -21.10
CA ALA A 83 -0.42 -1.97 -21.17
C ALA A 83 0.70 -2.53 -20.26
N ASP A 84 1.73 -1.73 -19.95
CA ASP A 84 2.73 -2.12 -18.99
C ASP A 84 2.16 -2.26 -17.57
N GLU A 85 2.63 -3.26 -16.82
CA GLU A 85 2.18 -3.54 -15.46
C GLU A 85 3.33 -4.09 -14.59
N ILE A 86 3.54 -3.45 -13.44
CA ILE A 86 4.28 -4.00 -12.30
C ILE A 86 3.28 -4.23 -11.17
N ASP A 87 3.40 -5.39 -10.53
CA ASP A 87 2.64 -5.73 -9.33
C ASP A 87 3.57 -5.68 -8.12
N PHE A 88 3.28 -4.77 -7.18
CA PHE A 88 3.81 -4.82 -5.82
C PHE A 88 2.78 -5.55 -4.95
N ALA A 89 2.98 -6.85 -4.78
CA ALA A 89 2.04 -7.73 -4.10
C ALA A 89 2.50 -8.04 -2.69
N TYR A 90 1.52 -8.28 -1.81
CA TYR A 90 1.76 -8.70 -0.45
C TYR A 90 0.65 -9.58 0.11
N SER A 91 1.00 -10.39 1.10
CA SER A 91 0.03 -11.13 1.91
C SER A 91 0.49 -11.15 3.37
N ILE A 92 -0.44 -10.92 4.28
CA ILE A 92 -0.20 -11.18 5.71
C ILE A 92 -0.20 -12.70 5.89
N ASP A 93 0.75 -13.23 6.66
CA ASP A 93 0.82 -14.67 6.92
C ASP A 93 -0.42 -15.12 7.70
N PRO A 94 -1.12 -16.19 7.27
CA PRO A 94 -2.36 -16.61 7.91
C PRO A 94 -2.17 -17.21 9.32
N LYS A 95 -0.93 -17.53 9.71
CA LYS A 95 -0.59 -18.11 11.02
C LYS A 95 0.10 -17.11 11.94
N ASP A 96 0.63 -16.01 11.41
CA ASP A 96 1.42 -15.02 12.13
C ASP A 96 1.25 -13.63 11.50
N ASP A 97 0.36 -12.81 12.06
CA ASP A 97 0.01 -11.49 11.52
C ASP A 97 1.14 -10.45 11.61
N SER A 98 2.25 -10.79 12.29
CA SER A 98 3.48 -10.00 12.28
C SER A 98 4.34 -10.23 11.03
N LYS A 99 4.06 -11.29 10.25
CA LYS A 99 4.78 -11.64 9.03
C LYS A 99 4.02 -11.24 7.78
N ILE A 100 4.77 -10.68 6.83
CA ILE A 100 4.25 -10.26 5.53
C ILE A 100 5.11 -10.87 4.44
N TRP A 101 4.47 -11.58 3.52
CA TRP A 101 5.05 -12.04 2.27
C TRP A 101 4.94 -10.93 1.25
N VAL A 102 6.03 -10.62 0.56
CA VAL A 102 6.10 -9.54 -0.43
C VAL A 102 6.63 -10.09 -1.74
N ASP A 103 6.02 -9.67 -2.84
CA ASP A 103 6.46 -9.96 -4.19
C ASP A 103 6.53 -8.68 -5.03
N LEU A 104 7.48 -8.65 -5.95
CA LEU A 104 7.60 -7.61 -6.96
C LEU A 104 7.75 -8.25 -8.33
N SER A 105 6.69 -8.18 -9.12
CA SER A 105 6.60 -8.88 -10.39
C SER A 105 6.38 -7.93 -11.56
N LYS A 106 7.17 -8.11 -12.63
CA LYS A 106 6.87 -7.55 -13.95
C LYS A 106 5.86 -8.47 -14.62
N VAL A 107 4.61 -8.02 -14.74
CA VAL A 107 3.52 -8.83 -15.30
C VAL A 107 3.50 -8.75 -16.82
N ARG A 108 3.65 -7.55 -17.38
CA ARG A 108 3.60 -7.33 -18.84
C ARG A 108 4.18 -5.99 -19.29
N GLY A 109 4.40 -5.89 -20.60
CA GLY A 109 4.96 -4.72 -21.27
C GLY A 109 6.42 -4.47 -20.90
N GLU A 110 6.96 -3.33 -21.33
CA GLU A 110 8.15 -2.75 -20.73
C GLU A 110 7.71 -1.70 -19.71
N PRO A 111 7.59 -2.07 -18.42
CA PRO A 111 7.22 -1.10 -17.42
C PRO A 111 8.31 -0.05 -17.22
N PRO A 112 7.99 1.10 -16.61
CA PRO A 112 8.95 2.13 -16.24
C PRO A 112 10.23 1.50 -15.68
N LYS A 113 11.37 1.72 -16.35
CA LYS A 113 12.68 1.32 -15.81
C LYS A 113 12.89 2.02 -14.45
N PRO A 114 13.52 1.36 -13.47
CA PRO A 114 13.33 1.68 -12.07
C PRO A 114 13.96 3.03 -11.71
N GLN A 115 13.11 4.04 -11.59
CA GLN A 115 13.28 5.08 -10.58
C GLN A 115 12.20 4.96 -9.50
N MET A 116 11.37 3.91 -9.52
CA MET A 116 10.37 3.67 -8.48
C MET A 116 11.03 3.17 -7.20
N ARG A 117 10.67 3.76 -6.06
CA ARG A 117 11.03 3.24 -4.75
C ARG A 117 9.79 2.63 -4.11
N LEU A 118 9.86 1.31 -3.92
CA LEU A 118 8.90 0.58 -3.11
C LEU A 118 9.49 0.43 -1.71
N SER A 119 8.71 0.77 -0.69
CA SER A 119 9.16 0.68 0.69
C SER A 119 8.04 0.26 1.61
N TRP A 120 8.43 -0.40 2.69
CA TRP A 120 7.57 -0.80 3.78
C TRP A 120 8.14 -0.30 5.09
N PHE A 121 7.25 0.11 5.98
CA PHE A 121 7.61 0.46 7.35
C PHE A 121 6.75 -0.36 8.30
N PHE A 122 7.42 -1.11 9.18
CA PHE A 122 6.83 -1.56 10.43
C PHE A 122 7.04 -0.44 11.43
N VAL A 123 5.96 0.08 12.01
CA VAL A 123 6.12 0.94 13.17
C VAL A 123 6.08 0.02 14.37
N ASP A 124 7.23 -0.17 15.00
CA ASP A 124 7.30 -0.88 16.27
C ASP A 124 6.61 -0.01 17.33
N PRO A 125 5.49 -0.45 17.93
CA PRO A 125 4.81 0.30 18.98
C PRO A 125 5.68 0.53 20.23
N LEU A 126 6.79 -0.22 20.36
CA LEU A 126 7.73 -0.15 21.49
C LEU A 126 9.02 0.61 21.18
N ALA A 127 9.27 0.98 19.93
CA ALA A 127 10.40 1.83 19.58
C ALA A 127 10.08 3.29 19.95
N ARG A 128 10.33 3.63 21.22
CA ARG A 128 10.41 5.03 21.68
C ARG A 128 11.56 5.75 20.94
N PRO A 129 11.41 7.05 20.63
CA PRO A 129 12.49 7.88 20.12
C PRO A 129 13.66 7.99 21.11
#